data_AF-A0A7W1IRS6-F1
#
_entry.id   AF-A0A7W1IRS6-F1
#
_cell.length_a   1.000
_cell.length_b   1.000
_cell.length_c   1.000
_cell.angle_alpha   90.00
_cell.angle_beta   90.00
_cell.angle_gamma   90.00
#
_symmetry.space_group_name_H-M   'P 1'
#
loop_
_entity.id
_entity.type
_entity.pdbx_description
1 polymer ?
#
loop_
_entity_poly.entity_id
_entity_poly.type
_entity_poly.pdbx_seq_one_letter_code
_entity_poly.pdbx_strand_id
1 'polypeptide(L)'
;MPAVPAAIPPLIITGRAASVSFATPVLLAPMEGITEAVFRELVIDLGGVGGACTEFIRVSSSAIPRKVIARHLGAQPAACPVGVQLMAPDAEHIQATIEAAASAGAPWIDLNFGCPAPVVFDKCAGSALLAHPERVGAIIAAAVAATEVPVSAKIRAGVADSSRLDDLVLAAIEAGAAMLTVHARLRTHAYTHPATWAWIARARALIDRSGRRVLLVGNGGVDHHD
;
A
#
# COMPACT_ATOMS: atom_id res chain seq x y z
N MET A 1 37.51 -3.25 5.90
CA MET A 1 36.15 -3.80 5.91
C MET A 1 35.19 -2.62 5.82
N PRO A 2 34.24 -2.57 4.87
CA PRO A 2 33.21 -1.54 4.92
C PRO A 2 32.48 -1.66 6.27
N ALA A 3 32.22 -0.52 6.91
CA ALA A 3 31.49 -0.50 8.17
C ALA A 3 30.13 -1.16 7.95
N VAL A 4 29.76 -2.11 8.81
CA VAL A 4 28.37 -2.59 8.87
C VAL A 4 27.51 -1.36 9.19
N PRO A 5 26.56 -0.97 8.31
CA PRO A 5 25.69 0.16 8.60
C PRO A 5 25.03 -0.05 9.96
N ALA A 6 24.93 1.01 10.76
CA ALA A 6 24.20 0.94 12.02
C ALA A 6 22.80 0.38 11.74
N ALA A 7 22.36 -0.60 12.53
CA ALA A 7 21.07 -1.25 12.34
C ALA A 7 19.96 -0.18 12.36
N ILE A 8 19.22 -0.07 11.25
CA ILE A 8 18.08 0.84 11.15
C ILE A 8 17.05 0.37 12.19
N PRO A 9 16.57 1.25 13.09
CA PRO A 9 15.58 0.84 14.09
C PRO A 9 14.30 0.37 13.38
N PRO A 10 13.53 -0.54 14.01
CA PRO A 10 12.28 -1.00 13.43
C PRO A 10 11.34 0.15 13.10
N LEU A 11 10.73 0.10 11.92
CA LEU A 11 9.73 1.08 11.49
C LEU A 11 8.36 0.66 12.01
N ILE A 12 7.58 1.61 12.52
CA ILE A 12 6.27 1.31 13.12
C ILE A 12 5.19 2.14 12.41
N ILE A 13 4.10 1.48 12.04
CA ILE A 13 2.85 2.14 11.63
C ILE A 13 1.79 1.87 12.69
N THR A 14 0.96 2.87 12.98
CA THR A 14 -0.03 2.82 14.06
C THR A 14 -1.41 3.15 13.51
N GLY A 15 -2.37 2.26 13.79
CA GLY A 15 -3.80 2.45 13.56
C GLY A 15 -4.46 2.99 14.82
N ARG A 16 -5.78 2.80 14.95
CA ARG A 16 -6.53 3.33 16.09
C ARG A 16 -6.24 2.60 17.40
N ALA A 17 -6.06 1.27 17.34
CA ALA A 17 -5.75 0.46 18.53
C ALA A 17 -4.67 -0.60 18.32
N ALA A 18 -4.06 -0.69 17.13
CA ALA A 18 -2.98 -1.63 16.84
C ALA A 18 -1.80 -0.95 16.14
N SER A 19 -0.61 -1.53 16.30
CA SER A 19 0.60 -1.10 15.58
C SER A 19 1.27 -2.29 14.92
N VAL A 20 1.94 -2.04 13.80
CA VAL A 20 2.74 -3.04 13.07
C VAL A 20 4.17 -2.55 13.02
N SER A 21 5.11 -3.44 13.36
CA SER A 21 6.54 -3.19 13.30
C SER A 21 7.16 -3.92 12.12
N PHE A 22 7.99 -3.24 11.36
CA PHE A 22 8.79 -3.78 10.27
C PHE A 22 10.25 -3.82 10.70
N ALA A 23 10.84 -5.01 10.71
CA ALA A 23 12.22 -5.22 11.17
C ALA A 23 13.26 -4.57 10.24
N THR A 24 12.96 -4.46 8.94
CA THR A 24 13.79 -3.79 7.94
C THR A 24 12.93 -2.80 7.14
N PRO A 25 13.53 -1.77 6.52
CA PRO A 25 12.81 -0.81 5.68
C PRO A 25 12.48 -1.34 4.27
N VAL A 26 12.52 -2.65 4.06
CA VAL A 26 12.28 -3.29 2.76
C VAL A 26 10.97 -4.04 2.82
N LEU A 27 10.02 -3.68 1.95
CA LEU A 27 8.73 -4.35 1.84
C LEU A 27 8.62 -5.09 0.51
N LEU A 28 8.16 -6.34 0.54
CA LEU A 28 7.83 -7.07 -0.67
C LEU A 28 6.56 -6.48 -1.30
N ALA A 29 6.71 -5.93 -2.51
CA ALA A 29 5.63 -5.27 -3.22
C ALA A 29 4.54 -6.27 -3.65
N PRO A 30 3.26 -5.86 -3.64
CA PRO A 30 2.17 -6.69 -4.14
C PRO A 30 2.21 -6.75 -5.68
N MET A 31 2.20 -7.95 -6.23
CA MET A 31 2.25 -8.23 -7.66
C MET A 31 1.22 -9.31 -8.00
N GLU A 32 0.11 -8.90 -8.64
CA GLU A 32 -0.96 -9.79 -9.10
C GLU A 32 -0.38 -10.90 -10.01
N GLY A 33 -0.75 -12.16 -9.72
CA GLY A 33 -0.26 -13.35 -10.38
C GLY A 33 1.14 -13.81 -9.95
N ILE A 34 1.80 -13.11 -9.02
CA ILE A 34 3.19 -13.42 -8.60
C ILE A 34 3.26 -13.60 -7.08
N THR A 35 2.86 -12.59 -6.30
CA THR A 35 2.99 -12.62 -4.83
C THR A 35 1.82 -13.34 -4.17
N GLU A 36 1.47 -14.54 -4.65
CA GLU A 36 0.57 -15.44 -3.94
C GLU A 36 1.22 -15.96 -2.64
N ALA A 37 0.47 -16.69 -1.82
CA ALA A 37 0.91 -17.06 -0.48
C ALA A 37 2.25 -17.83 -0.44
N VAL A 38 2.43 -18.83 -1.30
CA VAL A 38 3.63 -19.68 -1.32
C VAL A 38 4.85 -18.89 -1.79
N PHE A 39 4.74 -18.09 -2.86
CA PHE A 39 5.83 -17.23 -3.30
C PHE A 39 6.26 -16.24 -2.20
N ARG A 40 5.30 -15.61 -1.52
CA ARG A 40 5.63 -14.67 -0.44
C ARG A 40 6.33 -15.39 0.71
N GLU A 41 5.86 -16.56 1.11
CA GLU A 41 6.49 -17.37 2.16
C GLU A 41 7.95 -17.67 1.81
N LEU A 42 8.23 -18.13 0.58
CA LEU A 42 9.59 -18.38 0.12
C LEU A 42 10.48 -17.12 0.21
N VAL A 43 9.98 -15.95 -0.21
CA VAL A 43 10.76 -14.70 -0.14
C VAL A 43 10.98 -14.25 1.32
N ILE A 44 9.97 -14.39 2.17
CA ILE A 44 10.05 -14.04 3.59
C ILE A 44 11.08 -14.92 4.30
N ASP A 45 11.10 -16.23 3.99
CA ASP A 45 12.02 -17.20 4.58
C ASP A 45 13.49 -16.99 4.15
N LEU A 46 13.72 -16.43 2.96
CA LEU A 46 15.05 -15.98 2.54
C LEU A 46 15.58 -14.82 3.40
N GLY A 47 14.68 -14.08 4.05
CA GLY A 47 15.00 -12.95 4.92
C GLY A 47 15.22 -11.62 4.18
N GLY A 48 15.52 -10.57 4.93
CA GLY A 48 15.81 -9.22 4.42
C GLY A 48 14.57 -8.31 4.23
N VAL A 49 13.37 -8.89 4.11
CA VAL A 49 12.11 -8.13 4.07
C VAL A 49 11.53 -7.93 5.47
N GLY A 50 11.09 -6.70 5.76
CA GLY A 50 10.46 -6.32 7.02
C GLY A 50 8.95 -6.56 7.02
N GLY A 51 8.34 -6.69 5.84
CA GLY A 51 6.92 -6.95 5.63
C GLY A 51 6.61 -7.27 4.16
N ALA A 52 5.40 -7.76 3.90
CA ALA A 52 4.91 -8.03 2.54
C ALA A 52 3.43 -7.65 2.40
N CYS A 53 2.96 -7.46 1.17
CA CYS A 53 1.53 -7.38 0.89
C CYS A 53 1.06 -8.58 0.08
N THR A 54 -0.20 -8.99 0.26
CA THR A 54 -0.86 -9.94 -0.65
C THR A 54 -0.96 -9.37 -2.06
N GLU A 55 -1.26 -10.22 -3.05
CA GLU A 55 -1.91 -9.72 -4.27
C GLU A 55 -3.14 -8.87 -3.92
N PHE A 56 -3.50 -7.93 -4.79
CA PHE A 56 -4.68 -7.12 -4.52
C PHE A 56 -5.96 -7.93 -4.70
N ILE A 57 -6.91 -7.71 -3.79
CA ILE A 57 -8.26 -8.26 -3.89
C ILE A 57 -9.19 -7.14 -4.37
N ARG A 58 -9.85 -7.37 -5.49
CA ARG A 58 -10.80 -6.41 -6.06
C ARG A 58 -12.15 -6.52 -5.36
N VAL A 59 -12.60 -5.39 -4.82
CA VAL A 59 -13.95 -5.18 -4.29
C VAL A 59 -14.77 -4.49 -5.37
N SER A 60 -15.84 -5.12 -5.85
CA SER A 60 -16.65 -4.57 -6.95
C SER A 60 -18.03 -4.12 -6.51
N SER A 61 -18.77 -4.98 -5.80
CA SER A 61 -20.19 -4.76 -5.48
C SER A 61 -20.58 -5.46 -4.19
N SER A 62 -20.09 -6.68 -3.98
CA SER A 62 -20.22 -7.40 -2.70
C SER A 62 -18.92 -7.36 -1.90
N ALA A 63 -19.08 -7.40 -0.58
CA ALA A 63 -17.97 -7.56 0.34
C ALA A 63 -17.23 -8.88 0.08
N ILE A 64 -15.91 -8.85 0.19
CA ILE A 64 -15.12 -10.08 0.06
C ILE A 64 -15.25 -10.89 1.34
N PRO A 65 -15.64 -12.18 1.25
CA PRO A 65 -15.78 -13.00 2.44
C PRO A 65 -14.45 -13.19 3.18
N ARG A 66 -14.49 -13.15 4.51
CA ARG A 66 -13.32 -13.41 5.40
C ARG A 66 -12.51 -14.64 4.97
N LYS A 67 -13.18 -15.73 4.57
CA LYS A 67 -12.52 -16.98 4.13
C LYS A 67 -11.68 -16.80 2.87
N VAL A 68 -12.09 -15.93 1.94
CA VAL A 68 -11.31 -15.61 0.74
C VAL A 68 -10.07 -14.82 1.14
N ILE A 69 -10.23 -13.81 2.00
CA ILE A 69 -9.12 -12.99 2.50
C ILE A 69 -8.09 -13.84 3.26
N ALA A 70 -8.55 -14.76 4.12
CA ALA A 70 -7.68 -15.68 4.84
C ALA A 70 -6.84 -16.57 3.90
N ARG A 71 -7.39 -16.98 2.74
CA ARG A 71 -6.61 -17.72 1.73
C ARG A 71 -5.50 -16.87 1.12
N HIS A 72 -5.77 -15.59 0.86
CA HIS A 72 -4.74 -14.67 0.38
C HIS A 72 -3.65 -14.44 1.42
N LEU A 73 -3.98 -14.38 2.71
CA LEU A 73 -3.00 -14.24 3.79
C LEU A 73 -2.08 -15.47 3.90
N GLY A 74 -2.63 -16.67 3.73
CA GLY A 74 -1.91 -17.94 3.85
C GLY A 74 -2.42 -18.77 5.03
N ALA A 75 -2.02 -20.05 5.07
CA ALA A 75 -2.48 -20.99 6.10
C ALA A 75 -1.74 -20.83 7.43
N GLN A 76 -0.51 -20.34 7.41
CA GLN A 76 0.35 -20.17 8.58
C GLN A 76 0.79 -18.70 8.72
N PRO A 77 1.04 -18.22 9.95
CA PRO A 77 1.66 -16.92 10.16
C PRO A 77 3.06 -16.88 9.53
N ALA A 78 3.34 -15.86 8.71
CA ALA A 78 4.66 -15.65 8.14
C ALA A 78 5.63 -15.04 9.16
N ALA A 79 6.94 -15.17 8.91
CA ALA A 79 7.99 -14.65 9.80
C ALA A 79 8.03 -13.11 9.87
N CYS A 80 7.45 -12.41 8.89
CA CYS A 80 7.20 -10.98 8.92
C CYS A 80 5.70 -10.69 8.73
N PRO A 81 5.19 -9.52 9.14
CA PRO A 81 3.78 -9.23 8.99
C PRO A 81 3.41 -9.09 7.49
N VAL A 82 2.22 -9.57 7.13
CA VAL A 82 1.70 -9.57 5.75
C VAL A 82 0.38 -8.81 5.68
N GLY A 83 0.36 -7.65 5.00
CA GLY A 83 -0.84 -6.85 4.83
C GLY A 83 -1.74 -7.37 3.71
N VAL A 84 -3.04 -7.15 3.86
CA VAL A 84 -4.01 -7.43 2.78
C VAL A 84 -4.13 -6.20 1.90
N GLN A 85 -3.85 -6.34 0.61
CA GLN A 85 -4.08 -5.26 -0.34
C GLN A 85 -5.49 -5.35 -0.94
N LEU A 86 -6.26 -4.27 -0.88
CA LEU A 86 -7.61 -4.15 -1.41
C LEU A 86 -7.69 -3.08 -2.48
N MET A 87 -8.62 -3.25 -3.41
CA MET A 87 -8.93 -2.26 -4.43
C MET A 87 -10.44 -2.09 -4.54
N ALA A 88 -10.93 -0.90 -4.26
CA ALA A 88 -12.34 -0.55 -4.38
C ALA A 88 -12.52 0.65 -5.33
N PRO A 89 -13.69 0.79 -6.00
CA PRO A 89 -14.01 1.95 -6.83
C PRO A 89 -14.40 3.19 -6.02
N ASP A 90 -14.90 3.00 -4.80
CA ASP A 90 -15.41 4.06 -3.93
C ASP A 90 -15.49 3.60 -2.46
N ALA A 91 -15.90 4.52 -1.59
CA ALA A 91 -15.97 4.33 -0.15
C ALA A 91 -17.11 3.39 0.28
N GLU A 92 -18.21 3.36 -0.45
CA GLU A 92 -19.41 2.58 -0.08
C GLU A 92 -19.13 1.07 -0.15
N HIS A 93 -18.27 0.66 -1.09
CA HIS A 93 -17.99 -0.75 -1.31
C HIS A 93 -16.93 -1.33 -0.36
N ILE A 94 -16.16 -0.51 0.35
CA ILE A 94 -14.94 -1.00 1.01
C ILE A 94 -15.17 -1.47 2.46
N GLN A 95 -16.07 -0.84 3.21
CA GLN A 95 -16.20 -1.01 4.65
C GLN A 95 -16.32 -2.47 5.09
N ALA A 96 -17.30 -3.21 4.57
CA ALA A 96 -17.51 -4.60 4.96
C ALA A 96 -16.32 -5.52 4.61
N THR A 97 -15.56 -5.18 3.56
CA THR A 97 -14.33 -5.91 3.22
C THR A 97 -13.18 -5.58 4.17
N ILE A 98 -13.09 -4.33 4.65
CA ILE A 98 -12.12 -3.92 5.67
C ILE A 98 -12.34 -4.68 6.97
N GLU A 99 -13.59 -4.74 7.44
CA GLU A 99 -13.98 -5.49 8.64
C GLU A 99 -13.66 -6.98 8.48
N ALA A 100 -13.96 -7.56 7.30
CA ALA A 100 -13.63 -8.94 6.98
C ALA A 100 -12.11 -9.20 6.96
N ALA A 101 -11.30 -8.24 6.47
CA ALA A 101 -9.85 -8.36 6.44
C ALA A 101 -9.24 -8.31 7.84
N ALA A 102 -9.69 -7.37 8.68
CA ALA A 102 -9.28 -7.29 10.08
C ALA A 102 -9.65 -8.57 10.84
N SER A 103 -10.88 -9.08 10.67
CA SER A 103 -11.34 -10.34 11.26
C SER A 103 -10.63 -11.59 10.71
N ALA A 104 -10.05 -11.50 9.50
CA ALA A 104 -9.20 -12.54 8.94
C ALA A 104 -7.79 -12.57 9.55
N GLY A 105 -7.43 -11.57 10.37
CA GLY A 105 -6.12 -11.47 11.02
C GLY A 105 -5.11 -10.62 10.25
N ALA A 106 -5.54 -9.76 9.32
CA ALA A 106 -4.64 -8.84 8.64
C ALA A 106 -4.02 -7.86 9.65
N PRO A 107 -2.67 -7.82 9.81
CA PRO A 107 -2.00 -6.89 10.73
C PRO A 107 -2.10 -5.44 10.26
N TRP A 108 -2.19 -5.20 8.96
CA TRP A 108 -2.56 -3.93 8.35
C TRP A 108 -3.31 -4.17 7.04
N ILE A 109 -3.97 -3.12 6.54
CA ILE A 109 -4.72 -3.16 5.29
C ILE A 109 -4.18 -2.08 4.34
N ASP A 110 -3.85 -2.47 3.11
CA ASP A 110 -3.32 -1.56 2.09
C ASP A 110 -4.33 -1.29 0.97
N LEU A 111 -4.43 -0.04 0.52
CA LEU A 111 -5.37 0.38 -0.52
C LEU A 111 -4.64 0.65 -1.84
N ASN A 112 -5.02 -0.10 -2.88
CA ASN A 112 -4.40 -0.01 -4.20
C ASN A 112 -5.07 1.05 -5.07
N PHE A 113 -4.32 2.12 -5.35
CA PHE A 113 -4.65 3.17 -6.33
C PHE A 113 -3.66 3.18 -7.50
N GLY A 114 -2.87 2.12 -7.68
CA GLY A 114 -1.73 2.09 -8.60
C GLY A 114 -1.89 1.19 -9.82
N CYS A 115 -2.89 0.29 -9.84
CA CYS A 115 -3.06 -0.69 -10.92
C CYS A 115 -3.41 -0.02 -12.26
N PRO A 116 -2.60 -0.20 -13.32
CA PRO A 116 -2.80 0.44 -14.62
C PRO A 116 -3.71 -0.35 -15.58
N ALA A 117 -4.11 -1.58 -15.21
CA ALA A 117 -4.80 -2.51 -16.11
C ALA A 117 -6.10 -1.89 -16.67
N PRO A 118 -6.35 -1.96 -18.00
CA PRO A 118 -7.46 -1.25 -18.65
C PRO A 118 -8.83 -1.53 -18.02
N VAL A 119 -9.14 -2.80 -17.78
CA VAL A 119 -10.41 -3.25 -17.15
C VAL A 119 -10.68 -2.60 -15.80
N VAL A 120 -9.63 -2.20 -15.10
CA VAL A 120 -9.68 -1.54 -13.79
C VAL A 120 -9.97 -0.06 -13.94
N PHE A 121 -9.28 0.54 -14.90
CA PHE A 121 -9.38 1.96 -15.20
C PHE A 121 -10.79 2.30 -15.72
N ASP A 122 -11.33 1.48 -16.61
CA ASP A 122 -12.68 1.65 -17.19
C ASP A 122 -13.78 1.57 -16.12
N LYS A 123 -13.52 0.86 -15.01
CA LYS A 123 -14.40 0.78 -13.83
C LYS A 123 -14.15 1.90 -12.82
N CYS A 124 -13.39 2.93 -13.19
CA CYS A 124 -13.03 4.06 -12.34
C CYS A 124 -12.39 3.65 -11.00
N ALA A 125 -11.57 2.60 -11.01
CA ALA A 125 -10.85 2.06 -9.86
C ALA A 125 -9.33 2.08 -10.08
N GLY A 126 -8.56 1.74 -9.05
CA GLY A 126 -7.10 1.67 -9.15
C GLY A 126 -6.50 3.02 -9.60
N SER A 127 -5.68 3.01 -10.64
CA SER A 127 -5.02 4.23 -11.13
C SER A 127 -5.94 5.28 -11.75
N ALA A 128 -7.19 4.96 -12.09
CA ALA A 128 -8.18 5.96 -12.51
C ALA A 128 -8.48 6.96 -11.40
N LEU A 129 -8.42 6.52 -10.13
CA LEU A 129 -8.69 7.36 -8.97
C LEU A 129 -7.60 8.41 -8.73
N LEU A 130 -6.43 8.28 -9.35
CA LEU A 130 -5.34 9.26 -9.21
C LEU A 130 -5.69 10.64 -9.80
N ALA A 131 -6.71 10.73 -10.66
CA ALA A 131 -7.24 12.00 -11.14
C ALA A 131 -8.21 12.68 -10.14
N HIS A 132 -8.61 11.95 -9.09
CA HIS A 132 -9.66 12.29 -8.14
C HIS A 132 -9.18 12.17 -6.68
N PRO A 133 -8.29 13.06 -6.20
CA PRO A 133 -7.78 13.03 -4.83
C PRO A 133 -8.87 12.98 -3.76
N GLU A 134 -9.99 13.64 -3.98
CA GLU A 134 -11.17 13.63 -3.11
C GLU A 134 -11.76 12.23 -2.92
N ARG A 135 -11.80 11.43 -4.00
CA ARG A 135 -12.28 10.05 -3.95
C ARG A 135 -11.28 9.14 -3.25
N VAL A 136 -9.98 9.34 -3.50
CA VAL A 136 -8.90 8.63 -2.81
C VAL A 136 -8.98 8.87 -1.30
N GLY A 137 -9.09 10.13 -0.88
CA GLY A 137 -9.26 10.50 0.52
C GLY A 137 -10.51 9.87 1.15
N ALA A 138 -11.65 9.92 0.46
CA ALA A 138 -12.89 9.31 0.95
C ALA A 138 -12.78 7.79 1.17
N ILE A 139 -12.13 7.06 0.25
CA ILE A 139 -11.92 5.61 0.37
C ILE A 139 -10.99 5.30 1.56
N ILE A 140 -9.90 6.06 1.72
CA ILE A 140 -8.97 5.89 2.84
C ILE A 140 -9.68 6.17 4.16
N ALA A 141 -10.43 7.27 4.25
CA ALA A 141 -11.14 7.65 5.47
C ALA A 141 -12.18 6.60 5.88
N ALA A 142 -12.94 6.08 4.91
CA ALA A 142 -13.89 4.99 5.16
C ALA A 142 -13.20 3.71 5.65
N ALA A 143 -12.05 3.37 5.08
CA ALA A 143 -11.26 2.23 5.54
C ALA A 143 -10.71 2.42 6.96
N VAL A 144 -10.13 3.59 7.26
CA VAL A 144 -9.63 3.94 8.61
C VAL A 144 -10.79 3.92 9.62
N ALA A 145 -11.98 4.37 9.23
CA ALA A 145 -13.16 4.35 10.08
C ALA A 145 -13.62 2.92 10.44
N ALA A 146 -13.42 1.96 9.53
CA ALA A 146 -13.93 0.59 9.61
C ALA A 146 -13.02 -0.40 10.35
N THR A 147 -11.82 0.01 10.81
CA THR A 147 -10.90 -0.92 11.49
C THR A 147 -10.01 -0.27 12.54
N GLU A 148 -9.52 -1.10 13.46
CA GLU A 148 -8.53 -0.70 14.47
C GLU A 148 -7.08 -0.87 14.01
N VAL A 149 -6.85 -1.70 12.98
CA VAL A 149 -5.50 -1.92 12.43
C VAL A 149 -5.07 -0.76 11.52
N PRO A 150 -3.76 -0.51 11.35
CA PRO A 150 -3.29 0.53 10.44
C PRO A 150 -3.82 0.33 9.02
N VAL A 151 -4.20 1.43 8.37
CA VAL A 151 -4.53 1.47 6.94
C VAL A 151 -3.43 2.20 6.20
N SER A 152 -2.98 1.63 5.08
CA SER A 152 -2.02 2.22 4.17
C SER A 152 -2.60 2.42 2.78
N ALA A 153 -1.94 3.23 1.96
CA ALA A 153 -2.32 3.44 0.57
C ALA A 153 -1.09 3.30 -0.34
N LYS A 154 -1.29 2.74 -1.54
CA LYS A 154 -0.29 2.66 -2.60
C LYS A 154 -0.76 3.39 -3.85
N ILE A 155 -0.05 4.46 -4.19
CA ILE A 155 -0.33 5.30 -5.36
C ILE A 155 0.79 5.19 -6.41
N ARG A 156 0.49 5.63 -7.64
CA ARG A 156 1.50 6.08 -8.61
C ARG A 156 1.65 7.60 -8.50
N ALA A 157 2.69 8.17 -9.12
CA ALA A 157 2.92 9.62 -9.09
C ALA A 157 1.81 10.44 -9.81
N GLY A 158 0.96 9.79 -10.59
CA GLY A 158 -0.20 10.38 -11.25
C GLY A 158 -0.62 9.56 -12.48
N VAL A 159 -1.57 10.08 -13.27
CA VAL A 159 -2.09 9.38 -14.45
C VAL A 159 -1.17 9.60 -15.66
N ALA A 160 -1.25 10.79 -16.27
CA ALA A 160 -0.46 11.20 -17.42
C ALA A 160 0.64 12.22 -17.06
N ASP A 161 0.51 12.87 -15.91
CA ASP A 161 1.47 13.77 -15.29
C ASP A 161 1.37 13.67 -13.76
N SER A 162 2.27 14.35 -13.04
CA SER A 162 2.32 14.36 -11.57
C SER A 162 1.75 15.63 -10.94
N SER A 163 0.87 16.36 -11.64
CA SER A 163 0.29 17.63 -11.13
C SER A 163 -0.54 17.41 -9.87
N ARG A 164 -1.30 16.30 -9.82
CA ARG A 164 -2.15 15.89 -8.69
C ARG A 164 -1.42 15.22 -7.53
N LEU A 165 -0.11 15.01 -7.62
CA LEU A 165 0.63 14.25 -6.60
C LEU A 165 0.49 14.88 -5.21
N ASP A 166 0.56 16.21 -5.12
CA ASP A 166 0.48 16.90 -3.84
C ASP A 166 -0.90 16.73 -3.21
N ASP A 167 -1.96 16.90 -4.01
CA ASP A 167 -3.34 16.70 -3.59
C ASP A 167 -3.58 15.25 -3.12
N LEU A 168 -3.02 14.26 -3.81
CA LEU A 168 -3.11 12.84 -3.42
C LEU A 168 -2.41 12.55 -2.10
N VAL A 169 -1.22 13.13 -1.90
CA VAL A 169 -0.45 12.98 -0.65
C VAL A 169 -1.21 13.61 0.51
N LEU A 170 -1.72 14.84 0.33
CA LEU A 170 -2.50 15.54 1.34
C LEU A 170 -3.79 14.79 1.67
N ALA A 171 -4.53 14.32 0.66
CA ALA A 171 -5.74 13.54 0.85
C ALA A 171 -5.48 12.26 1.67
N ALA A 172 -4.37 11.56 1.43
CA ALA A 172 -4.00 10.37 2.21
C ALA A 172 -3.63 10.71 3.66
N ILE A 173 -2.91 11.82 3.89
CA ILE A 173 -2.55 12.31 5.22
C ILE A 173 -3.82 12.70 6.01
N GLU A 174 -4.69 13.49 5.41
CA GLU A 174 -5.93 14.00 6.03
C GLU A 174 -6.91 12.87 6.34
N ALA A 175 -7.00 11.87 5.46
CA ALA A 175 -7.83 10.69 5.64
C ALA A 175 -7.28 9.71 6.70
N GLY A 176 -6.08 9.93 7.22
CA GLY A 176 -5.51 9.15 8.32
C GLY A 176 -4.74 7.89 7.89
N ALA A 177 -4.21 7.83 6.68
CA ALA A 177 -3.32 6.75 6.28
C ALA A 177 -2.08 6.69 7.19
N ALA A 178 -1.77 5.53 7.75
CA ALA A 178 -0.59 5.31 8.58
C ALA A 178 0.70 5.18 7.73
N MET A 179 0.55 4.77 6.47
CA MET A 179 1.64 4.63 5.51
C MET A 179 1.17 4.96 4.09
N LEU A 180 2.02 5.63 3.33
CA LEU A 180 1.82 5.93 1.92
C LEU A 180 2.98 5.36 1.11
N THR A 181 2.68 4.48 0.15
CA THR A 181 3.63 4.00 -0.84
C THR A 181 3.46 4.77 -2.14
N VAL A 182 4.54 5.38 -2.65
CA VAL A 182 4.54 6.08 -3.94
C VAL A 182 5.40 5.30 -4.93
N HIS A 183 4.75 4.74 -5.96
CA HIS A 183 5.47 4.20 -7.10
C HIS A 183 5.93 5.35 -8.00
N ALA A 184 7.24 5.44 -8.22
CA ALA A 184 7.96 6.50 -8.93
C ALA A 184 7.73 6.50 -10.46
N ARG A 185 6.53 6.13 -10.91
CA ARG A 185 6.10 6.15 -12.30
C ARG A 185 4.68 6.68 -12.39
N LEU A 186 4.37 7.29 -13.52
CA LEU A 186 2.99 7.60 -13.91
C LEU A 186 2.25 6.32 -14.32
N ARG A 187 0.93 6.37 -14.41
CA ARG A 187 0.14 5.28 -14.98
C ARG A 187 0.55 5.04 -16.43
N THR A 188 0.63 6.10 -17.24
CA THR A 188 0.94 6.04 -18.68
C THR A 188 2.32 5.45 -18.97
N HIS A 189 3.26 5.58 -18.04
CA HIS A 189 4.57 4.96 -18.16
C HIS A 189 4.55 3.42 -18.08
N ALA A 190 3.47 2.81 -17.57
CA ALA A 190 3.41 1.40 -17.22
C ALA A 190 4.69 0.95 -16.47
N TYR A 191 5.56 0.18 -17.14
CA TYR A 191 6.88 -0.24 -16.65
C TYR A 191 8.04 0.11 -17.61
N THR A 192 7.78 0.87 -18.68
CA THR A 192 8.76 1.11 -19.76
C THR A 192 9.68 2.30 -19.52
N HIS A 193 9.38 3.15 -18.54
CA HIS A 193 10.19 4.33 -18.21
C HIS A 193 11.03 4.12 -16.95
N PRO A 194 12.15 4.85 -16.80
CA PRO A 194 12.87 4.94 -15.53
C PRO A 194 11.99 5.43 -14.38
N ALA A 195 12.38 5.09 -13.15
CA ALA A 195 11.73 5.59 -11.95
C ALA A 195 12.19 7.02 -11.63
N THR A 196 11.24 7.93 -11.43
CA THR A 196 11.52 9.33 -11.08
C THR A 196 11.42 9.54 -9.56
N TRP A 197 12.53 9.31 -8.85
CA TRP A 197 12.59 9.40 -7.38
C TRP A 197 12.38 10.81 -6.81
N ALA A 198 12.56 11.85 -7.63
CA ALA A 198 12.24 13.23 -7.26
C ALA A 198 10.77 13.40 -6.83
N TRP A 199 9.84 12.58 -7.34
CA TRP A 199 8.44 12.58 -6.90
C TRP A 199 8.26 12.02 -5.49
N ILE A 200 9.06 11.02 -5.11
CA ILE A 200 9.06 10.49 -3.74
C ILE A 200 9.63 11.54 -2.79
N ALA A 201 10.72 12.23 -3.18
CA ALA A 201 11.28 13.34 -2.39
C ALA A 201 10.26 14.48 -2.20
N ARG A 202 9.51 14.83 -3.24
CA ARG A 202 8.40 15.80 -3.17
C ARG A 202 7.32 15.37 -2.16
N ALA A 203 6.90 14.10 -2.20
CA ALA A 203 5.94 13.54 -1.25
C ALA A 203 6.47 13.55 0.19
N ARG A 204 7.75 13.21 0.42
CA ARG A 204 8.41 13.27 1.73
C ARG A 204 8.35 14.69 2.31
N ALA A 205 8.72 15.69 1.51
CA ALA A 205 8.71 17.09 1.94
C ALA A 205 7.31 17.58 2.33
N LEU A 206 6.25 17.09 1.67
CA LEU A 206 4.86 17.38 2.06
C LEU A 206 4.49 16.75 3.39
N ILE A 207 4.81 15.46 3.58
CA ILE A 207 4.53 14.78 4.85
C ILE A 207 5.27 15.48 6.00
N ASP A 208 6.53 15.88 5.81
CA ASP A 208 7.29 16.63 6.82
C ASP A 208 6.60 17.95 7.19
N ARG A 209 6.15 18.73 6.19
CA ARG A 209 5.43 19.99 6.43
C ARG A 209 4.07 19.80 7.11
N SER A 210 3.41 18.66 6.92
CA SER A 210 2.10 18.39 7.52
C SER A 210 2.16 18.20 9.05
N GLY A 211 3.34 17.91 9.61
CA GLY A 211 3.51 17.54 11.02
C GLY A 211 2.85 16.22 11.42
N ARG A 212 2.28 15.46 10.46
CA ARG A 212 1.67 14.15 10.69
C ARG A 212 2.71 13.04 10.55
N ARG A 213 2.57 11.98 11.35
CA ARG A 213 3.41 10.79 11.27
C ARG A 213 2.83 9.80 10.27
N VAL A 214 3.12 10.01 8.98
CA VAL A 214 2.83 9.05 7.91
C VAL A 214 4.15 8.45 7.43
N LEU A 215 4.27 7.12 7.47
CA LEU A 215 5.43 6.44 6.92
C LEU A 215 5.38 6.52 5.39
N LEU A 216 6.47 6.97 4.75
CA LEU A 216 6.56 7.01 3.29
C LEU A 216 7.42 5.86 2.78
N VAL A 217 6.90 5.09 1.84
CA VAL A 217 7.64 4.01 1.15
C VAL A 217 7.84 4.39 -0.32
N GLY A 218 9.11 4.48 -0.73
CA GLY A 218 9.48 4.64 -2.13
C GLY A 218 9.44 3.32 -2.88
N ASN A 219 8.92 3.31 -4.11
CA ASN A 219 8.84 2.08 -4.91
C ASN A 219 9.15 2.35 -6.39
N GLY A 220 9.90 1.45 -7.02
CA GLY A 220 10.14 1.42 -8.46
C GLY A 220 11.63 1.50 -8.82
N GLY A 221 12.11 0.53 -9.60
CA GLY A 221 13.49 0.51 -10.08
C GLY A 221 14.53 0.32 -8.97
N VAL A 222 14.19 -0.45 -7.94
CA VAL A 222 15.13 -0.87 -6.89
C VAL A 222 15.61 -2.27 -7.25
N ASP A 223 16.89 -2.39 -7.56
CA ASP A 223 17.60 -3.62 -7.91
C ASP A 223 18.65 -4.02 -6.85
N HIS A 224 19.16 -3.05 -6.08
CA HIS A 224 20.11 -3.25 -4.98
C HIS A 224 19.70 -2.50 -3.71
N HIS A 225 20.19 -2.96 -2.55
CA HIS A 225 19.93 -2.39 -1.22
C HIS A 225 21.26 -2.03 -0.54
N ASP A 226 22.08 -1.22 -1.20
CA ASP A 226 23.37 -0.78 -0.65
C ASP A 226 23.21 0.29 0.44
#